data_AF-A0A838IHX3-F1
#
_entry.id   AF-A0A838IHX3-F1
#
_cell.length_a   1.000
_cell.length_b   1.000
_cell.length_c   1.000
_cell.angle_alpha   90.00
_cell.angle_beta   90.00
_cell.angle_gamma   90.00
#
_symmetry.space_group_name_H-M   'P 1'
#
loop_
_entity.id
_entity.type
_entity.pdbx_description
1 polymer ?
#
loop_
_entity_poly.entity_id
_entity_poly.type
_entity_poly.pdbx_seq_one_letter_code
_entity_poly.pdbx_strand_id
1 'polypeptide(L)'
;MDVSRWVTLTYLFIVGIMFVILDKSLKWLWTSADFLTEHSIIGSHITLTTLIALAIAGGVTWWMYRKKEYYAYIGEIIIELKKVTWPPLSETKRSTLIVIIFSIALSLYLWMSDQVWKRVTDFILSGGA
;
A
#
# COMPACT_ATOMS: atom_id res chain seq x y z
N MET A 1 3.16 -11.58 26.39
CA MET A 1 1.95 -11.40 25.56
C MET A 1 1.82 -12.61 24.66
N ASP A 2 0.74 -13.38 24.80
CA ASP A 2 0.51 -14.58 24.00
C ASP A 2 0.39 -14.24 22.51
N VAL A 3 1.04 -15.04 21.65
CA VAL A 3 1.01 -14.90 20.18
C VAL A 3 -0.44 -14.87 19.67
N SER A 4 -1.32 -15.64 20.31
CA SER A 4 -2.76 -15.71 20.01
C SER A 4 -3.46 -14.33 20.00
N ARG A 5 -3.14 -13.43 20.96
CA ARG A 5 -3.75 -12.09 21.00
C ARG A 5 -3.35 -11.24 19.81
N TRP A 6 -2.09 -11.33 19.40
CA TRP A 6 -1.57 -10.60 18.23
C TRP A 6 -2.18 -11.12 16.93
N VAL A 7 -2.38 -12.44 16.82
CA VAL A 7 -3.05 -13.05 15.65
C VAL A 7 -4.48 -12.52 15.52
N THR A 8 -5.26 -12.53 16.62
CA THR A 8 -6.63 -12.00 16.60
C THR A 8 -6.68 -10.51 16.24
N LEU A 9 -5.75 -9.68 16.76
CA LEU A 9 -5.65 -8.27 16.39
C LEU A 9 -5.34 -8.08 14.90
N THR A 10 -4.44 -8.88 14.34
CA THR A 10 -4.13 -8.87 12.90
C THR A 10 -5.36 -9.20 12.06
N TYR A 11 -6.13 -10.23 12.43
CA TYR A 11 -7.36 -10.57 11.71
C TYR A 11 -8.42 -9.48 11.80
N LEU A 12 -8.58 -8.83 12.97
CA LEU A 12 -9.50 -7.68 13.11
C LEU A 12 -9.10 -6.52 12.19
N PHE A 13 -7.79 -6.23 12.09
CA PHE A 13 -7.27 -5.21 11.19
C PHE A 13 -7.49 -5.57 9.72
N ILE A 14 -7.26 -6.85 9.35
CA ILE A 14 -7.50 -7.37 8.00
C ILE A 14 -8.98 -7.22 7.62
N VAL A 15 -9.94 -7.56 8.50
CA VAL A 15 -11.38 -7.34 8.24
C VAL A 15 -11.66 -5.88 7.92
N GLY A 16 -11.10 -4.95 8.72
CA GLY A 16 -11.31 -3.52 8.54
C GLY A 16 -10.79 -3.02 7.18
N ILE A 17 -9.56 -3.39 6.82
CA ILE A 17 -8.98 -3.04 5.52
C ILE A 17 -9.77 -3.67 4.38
N MET A 18 -10.07 -4.96 4.49
CA MET A 18 -10.82 -5.71 3.47
C MET A 18 -12.19 -5.08 3.23
N PHE A 19 -12.89 -4.69 4.29
CA PHE A 19 -14.16 -3.99 4.21
C PHE A 19 -14.04 -2.64 3.48
N VAL A 20 -13.05 -1.81 3.82
CA VAL A 20 -12.85 -0.50 3.17
C VAL A 20 -12.54 -0.66 1.69
N ILE A 21 -11.70 -1.63 1.33
CA ILE A 21 -11.37 -1.91 -0.07
C ILE A 21 -12.60 -2.41 -0.81
N LEU A 22 -13.30 -3.41 -0.26
CA LEU A 22 -14.51 -3.96 -0.88
C LEU A 22 -15.60 -2.89 -1.04
N ASP A 23 -15.89 -2.09 -0.02
CA ASP A 23 -16.90 -1.03 -0.10
C ASP A 23 -16.56 -0.01 -1.20
N LYS A 24 -15.30 0.44 -1.29
CA LYS A 24 -14.85 1.37 -2.35
C LYS A 24 -14.91 0.72 -3.74
N SER A 25 -14.45 -0.53 -3.87
CA SER A 25 -14.49 -1.27 -5.13
C SER A 25 -15.92 -1.54 -5.59
N LEU A 26 -16.82 -1.93 -4.68
CA LEU A 26 -18.24 -2.15 -4.98
C LEU A 26 -18.92 -0.85 -5.38
N LYS A 27 -18.68 0.26 -4.68
CA LYS A 27 -19.22 1.58 -5.05
C LYS A 27 -18.74 2.01 -6.43
N TRP A 28 -17.44 1.89 -6.70
CA TRP A 28 -16.89 2.21 -8.01
C TRP A 28 -17.50 1.35 -9.13
N LEU A 29 -17.63 0.04 -8.92
CA LEU A 29 -18.28 -0.87 -9.87
C LEU A 29 -19.76 -0.52 -10.07
N TRP A 30 -20.47 -0.19 -9.00
CA TRP A 30 -21.91 0.12 -9.03
C TRP A 30 -22.19 1.42 -9.77
N THR A 31 -21.40 2.48 -9.50
CA THR A 31 -21.49 3.76 -10.21
C THR A 31 -21.08 3.63 -11.69
N SER A 32 -20.14 2.74 -12.00
CA SER A 32 -19.72 2.51 -13.40
C SER A 32 -20.73 1.68 -14.20
N ALA A 33 -21.63 0.95 -13.54
CA ALA A 33 -22.57 0.04 -14.19
C ALA A 33 -23.93 0.66 -14.52
N ASP A 34 -24.27 1.84 -13.99
CA ASP A 34 -25.43 2.72 -14.28
C ASP A 34 -26.83 2.04 -14.46
N PHE A 35 -26.98 0.76 -14.05
CA PHE A 35 -28.14 -0.07 -14.40
C PHE A 35 -29.06 -0.40 -13.20
N LEU A 36 -28.63 -0.17 -11.96
CA LEU A 36 -29.47 -0.39 -10.78
C LEU A 36 -29.37 0.80 -9.84
N THR A 37 -30.36 1.69 -9.97
CA THR A 37 -30.73 2.78 -9.06
C THR A 37 -30.35 2.44 -7.62
N GLU A 38 -29.52 3.28 -6.99
CA GLU A 38 -29.17 3.18 -5.57
C GLU A 38 -30.45 3.25 -4.72
N HIS A 39 -30.98 2.09 -4.35
CA HIS A 39 -32.09 2.04 -3.41
C HIS A 39 -31.53 2.26 -2.01
N SER A 40 -31.56 3.52 -1.57
CA SER A 40 -31.19 3.93 -0.22
C SER A 40 -32.25 3.42 0.77
N ILE A 41 -31.96 2.34 1.48
CA ILE A 41 -32.95 1.72 2.38
C ILE A 41 -33.02 2.45 3.72
N ILE A 42 -31.91 2.95 4.28
CA ILE A 42 -31.91 3.65 5.58
C ILE A 42 -30.84 4.75 5.60
N GLY A 43 -31.27 5.99 5.35
CA GLY A 43 -30.42 7.18 5.44
C GLY A 43 -29.28 7.23 4.39
N SER A 44 -28.71 8.41 4.20
CA SER A 44 -27.62 8.69 3.25
C SER A 44 -26.28 8.00 3.57
N HIS A 45 -26.23 7.06 4.52
CA HIS A 45 -25.00 6.49 5.05
C HIS A 45 -24.91 4.95 4.95
N ILE A 46 -26.03 4.23 4.78
CA ILE A 46 -26.05 2.76 4.71
C ILE A 46 -26.68 2.33 3.39
N THR A 47 -25.82 2.06 2.39
CA THR A 47 -26.22 1.50 1.10
C THR A 47 -26.19 -0.03 1.15
N LEU A 48 -27.01 -0.68 0.30
CA LEU A 48 -26.98 -2.14 0.12
C LEU A 48 -25.56 -2.67 -0.19
N THR A 49 -24.79 -1.89 -0.97
CA THR A 49 -23.40 -2.20 -1.31
C THR A 49 -22.50 -2.30 -0.08
N THR A 50 -22.70 -1.43 0.92
CA THR A 50 -21.94 -1.46 2.18
C THR A 50 -22.31 -2.68 3.03
N LEU A 51 -23.59 -3.09 3.07
CA LEU A 51 -24.00 -4.30 3.77
C LEU A 51 -23.43 -5.57 3.12
N ILE A 52 -23.43 -5.64 1.78
CA ILE A 52 -22.84 -6.75 1.02
C ILE A 52 -21.32 -6.79 1.25
N ALA A 53 -20.64 -5.63 1.21
CA ALA A 53 -19.21 -5.54 1.48
C ALA A 53 -18.87 -6.01 2.91
N LEU A 54 -19.67 -5.64 3.91
CA LEU A 54 -19.49 -6.09 5.30
C LEU A 54 -19.69 -7.60 5.45
N ALA A 55 -20.74 -8.15 4.83
CA ALA A 55 -21.04 -9.58 4.87
C ALA A 55 -19.92 -10.41 4.23
N ILE A 56 -19.42 -9.98 3.06
CA ILE A 56 -18.32 -10.65 2.37
C ILE A 56 -17.02 -10.54 3.18
N ALA A 57 -16.66 -9.33 3.65
CA ALA A 57 -15.44 -9.12 4.41
C ALA A 57 -15.42 -9.95 5.71
N GLY A 58 -16.53 -9.95 6.46
CA GLY A 58 -16.69 -10.73 7.67
C GLY A 58 -16.69 -12.24 7.40
N GLY A 59 -17.44 -12.68 6.38
CA GLY A 59 -17.55 -14.09 6.02
C GLY A 59 -16.22 -14.70 5.57
N VAL A 60 -15.49 -14.01 4.68
CA VAL A 60 -14.17 -14.45 4.19
C VAL A 60 -13.18 -14.52 5.35
N THR A 61 -13.14 -13.50 6.20
CA THR A 61 -12.18 -13.48 7.30
C THR A 61 -12.50 -14.53 8.36
N TRP A 62 -13.78 -14.78 8.64
CA TRP A 62 -14.18 -15.87 9.52
C TRP A 62 -13.77 -17.24 8.96
N TRP A 63 -13.99 -17.45 7.65
CA TRP A 63 -13.55 -18.67 6.97
C TRP A 63 -12.03 -18.86 7.06
N MET A 64 -11.24 -17.80 6.84
CA MET A 64 -9.79 -17.83 7.01
C MET A 64 -9.37 -18.13 8.44
N TYR A 65 -10.03 -17.55 9.45
CA TYR A 65 -9.71 -17.77 10.86
C TYR A 65 -9.92 -19.22 11.31
N ARG A 66 -10.88 -19.94 10.71
CA ARG A 66 -11.13 -21.35 11.01
C ARG A 66 -10.08 -22.30 10.43
N LYS A 67 -9.33 -21.88 9.40
CA LYS A 67 -8.31 -22.71 8.76
C LYS A 67 -7.02 -22.66 9.57
N LYS A 68 -6.63 -23.81 10.14
CA LYS A 68 -5.44 -23.95 10.99
C LYS A 68 -4.15 -23.51 10.31
N GLU A 69 -4.01 -23.78 9.01
CA GLU A 69 -2.84 -23.40 8.20
C GLU A 69 -2.62 -21.88 8.19
N TYR A 70 -3.66 -21.10 7.89
CA TYR A 70 -3.55 -19.63 7.88
C TYR A 70 -3.31 -19.06 9.27
N TYR A 71 -3.99 -19.60 10.29
CA TYR A 71 -3.81 -19.14 11.66
C TYR A 71 -2.38 -19.39 12.16
N ALA A 72 -1.81 -20.58 11.88
CA ALA A 72 -0.44 -20.92 12.22
C ALA A 72 0.56 -20.03 11.47
N TYR A 73 0.35 -19.82 10.17
CA TYR A 73 1.21 -18.97 9.33
C TYR A 73 1.30 -17.52 9.85
N ILE A 74 0.17 -16.91 10.23
CA ILE A 74 0.18 -15.56 10.83
C ILE A 74 0.91 -15.56 12.18
N GLY A 75 0.76 -16.64 12.96
CA GLY A 75 1.51 -16.82 14.20
C GLY A 75 3.02 -16.85 14.00
N GLU A 76 3.48 -17.59 12.98
CA GLU A 76 4.90 -17.66 12.59
C GLU A 76 5.43 -16.30 12.15
N ILE A 77 4.69 -15.56 11.31
CA ILE A 77 5.05 -14.20 10.91
C ILE A 77 5.25 -13.30 12.13
N ILE A 78 4.33 -13.34 13.10
CA ILE A 78 4.43 -12.52 14.32
C ILE A 78 5.66 -12.91 15.14
N ILE A 79 6.00 -14.20 15.19
CA ILE A 79 7.21 -14.69 15.87
C ILE A 79 8.47 -14.18 15.17
N GLU A 80 8.53 -14.24 13.84
CA GLU A 80 9.68 -13.76 13.06
C GLU A 80 9.81 -12.23 13.12
N LEU A 81 8.70 -11.50 13.07
CA LEU A 81 8.70 -10.04 13.23
C LEU A 81 9.25 -9.60 14.59
N LYS A 82 9.05 -10.40 15.64
CA LYS A 82 9.67 -10.12 16.96
C LYS A 82 11.17 -10.31 16.98
N LYS A 83 11.74 -11.07 16.04
CA LYS A 83 13.20 -11.24 15.92
C LYS A 83 13.85 -10.10 15.14
N VAL A 84 13.06 -9.29 14.42
CA VAL A 84 13.57 -8.12 13.70
C VAL A 84 14.05 -7.09 14.70
N THR A 85 15.36 -6.90 14.75
CA THR A 85 16.00 -5.83 15.53
C THR A 85 16.22 -4.65 14.61
N TRP A 86 15.69 -3.49 15.01
CA TRP A 86 15.94 -2.26 14.27
C TRP A 86 17.30 -1.69 14.66
N PRO A 87 18.11 -1.24 13.69
CA PRO A 87 19.39 -0.61 13.97
C PRO A 87 19.18 0.70 14.76
N PRO A 88 20.19 1.15 15.51
CA PRO A 88 20.12 2.42 16.22
C PRO A 88 19.92 3.58 15.22
N LEU A 89 19.15 4.59 15.65
CA LEU A 89 18.78 5.73 14.79
C LEU A 89 19.99 6.48 14.21
N SER A 90 21.15 6.44 14.88
CA SER A 90 22.40 7.03 14.40
C SER A 90 22.91 6.34 13.13
N GLU A 91 22.85 5.02 13.07
CA GLU A 91 23.26 4.23 11.90
C GLU A 91 22.30 4.45 10.74
N THR A 92 20.99 4.43 11.00
CA THR A 92 19.98 4.71 9.96
C THR A 92 20.18 6.09 9.35
N LYS A 93 20.40 7.12 10.18
CA LYS A 93 20.67 8.49 9.71
C LYS A 93 21.93 8.57 8.86
N ARG A 94 23.00 7.87 9.25
CA ARG A 94 24.25 7.82 8.48
C ARG A 94 24.02 7.20 7.11
N SER A 95 23.30 6.08 7.03
CA SER A 95 22.96 5.44 5.76
C SER A 95 22.11 6.34 4.86
N THR A 96 21.08 7.01 5.41
CA THR A 96 20.27 7.96 4.63
C THR A 96 21.08 9.16 4.13
N LEU A 97 21.97 9.71 4.96
CA LEU A 97 22.84 10.82 4.57
C LEU A 97 23.74 10.43 3.38
N ILE A 98 24.30 9.22 3.38
CA ILE A 98 25.10 8.70 2.27
C ILE A 98 24.27 8.67 0.98
N VAL A 99 23.03 8.17 1.04
CA VAL A 99 22.13 8.13 -0.12
C VAL A 99 21.84 9.54 -0.64
N ILE A 100 21.56 10.50 0.24
CA ILE A 100 21.30 11.90 -0.14
C ILE A 100 22.52 12.49 -0.87
N ILE A 101 23.72 12.34 -0.31
CA ILE A 101 24.95 12.85 -0.92
C ILE A 101 25.17 12.20 -2.28
N PHE A 102 24.98 10.88 -2.38
CA PHE A 102 25.13 10.15 -3.63
C PHE A 102 24.11 10.60 -4.69
N SER A 103 22.84 10.78 -4.31
CA SER A 103 21.80 11.28 -5.21
C SER A 103 22.09 12.69 -5.71
N ILE A 104 22.61 13.58 -4.86
CA ILE A 104 23.02 14.95 -5.27
C ILE A 104 24.22 14.88 -6.22
N ALA A 105 25.21 14.04 -5.93
CA ALA A 105 26.36 13.88 -6.80
C ALA A 105 25.95 13.35 -8.20
N LEU A 106 25.06 12.36 -8.23
CA LEU A 106 24.54 11.79 -9.47
C LEU A 106 23.68 12.80 -10.25
N SER A 107 22.82 13.57 -9.57
CA SER A 107 22.00 14.58 -10.24
C SER A 107 22.85 15.70 -10.83
N LEU A 108 23.90 16.14 -10.13
CA LEU A 108 24.87 17.11 -10.66
C LEU A 108 25.62 16.57 -11.87
N TYR A 109 26.04 15.31 -11.82
CA TYR A 109 26.68 14.64 -12.96
C TYR A 109 25.77 14.58 -14.18
N LEU A 110 24.52 14.13 -14.01
CA LEU A 110 23.53 14.08 -15.08
C LEU A 110 23.25 15.48 -15.64
N TRP A 111 23.01 16.47 -14.77
CA TRP A 111 22.81 17.85 -15.19
C TRP A 111 23.97 18.39 -16.03
N MET A 112 25.21 18.12 -15.62
CA MET A 112 26.39 18.51 -16.40
C MET A 112 26.42 17.82 -17.76
N SER A 113 26.10 16.53 -17.81
CA SER A 113 25.98 15.77 -19.06
C SER A 113 24.92 16.38 -19.98
N ASP A 114 23.73 16.70 -19.45
CA ASP A 114 22.65 17.34 -20.19
C ASP A 114 23.09 18.71 -20.77
N GLN A 115 23.84 19.52 -20.02
CA GLN A 115 24.36 20.79 -20.53
C GLN A 115 25.36 20.61 -21.67
N VAL A 116 26.21 19.58 -21.60
CA VAL A 116 27.17 19.28 -22.67
C VAL A 116 26.41 18.83 -23.92
N TRP A 117 25.51 17.86 -23.78
CA TRP A 117 24.71 17.36 -24.90
C TRP A 117 23.84 18.44 -25.52
N LYS A 118 23.25 19.32 -24.72
CA LYS A 118 22.51 20.49 -25.21
C LYS A 118 23.38 21.36 -26.12
N ARG A 119 24.59 21.74 -25.66
CA ARG A 119 25.50 22.57 -26.47
C ARG A 119 25.96 21.86 -27.75
N VAL A 120 26.22 20.55 -27.68
CA VAL A 120 26.61 19.76 -28.85
C VAL A 120 25.48 19.71 -29.87
N THR A 121 24.26 19.42 -29.43
CA THR A 121 23.08 19.38 -30.29
C THR A 121 22.76 20.77 -30.87
N ASP A 122 22.84 21.82 -30.05
CA ASP A 122 22.64 23.20 -30.50
C ASP A 122 23.71 23.58 -31.54
N PHE A 123 24.98 23.19 -31.35
CA PHE A 123 26.04 23.45 -32.35
C PHE A 123 25.79 22.71 -33.67
N ILE A 124 25.34 21.45 -33.62
CA ILE A 124 25.04 20.66 -34.83
C ILE A 124 23.80 21.19 -35.57
N LEU A 125 22.75 21.55 -34.84
CA LEU A 125 21.49 22.01 -35.43
C LEU A 125 21.51 23.49 -35.84
N SER A 126 22.18 24.36 -35.07
CA SER A 126 22.31 25.79 -35.37
C SER A 126 23.53 26.13 -36.22
N GLY A 127 24.46 25.19 -36.45
CA GLY A 127 25.57 25.31 -37.39
C GLY A 127 25.17 25.44 -38.87
N GLY A 128 23.90 25.75 -39.15
CA GLY A 128 23.32 26.11 -40.44
C GLY A 128 22.51 27.42 -40.42
N ALA A 129 22.75 28.30 -39.44
CA ALA A 129 22.30 29.70 -39.44
C ALA A 129 23.46 30.65 -39.09
#